data_AF-V5IA58-F1
#
_entry.id   AF-V5IA58-F1
#
_cell.length_a   1.000
_cell.length_b   1.000
_cell.length_c   1.000
_cell.angle_alpha   90.00
_cell.angle_beta   90.00
_cell.angle_gamma   90.00
#
_symmetry.space_group_name_H-M   'P 1'
#
loop_
_entity.id
_entity.type
_entity.pdbx_description
1 polymer ?
#
loop_
_entity_poly.entity_id
_entity_poly.type
_entity_poly.pdbx_seq_one_letter_code
_entity_poly.pdbx_strand_id
1 'polypeptide(L)'
;MQDKKASEKPDPCDKQNSLQVIITCICAAGLRYWLMVSNYQSIISNHIEVSTPLNSWKRVSEGLYLLSINVDPYNGDLLHETPLSLFFYKSLLQLYRQQIHWMFITFDLATGVMLFTIARKYINELYKD
;
A
#
# COMPACT_ATOMS: atom_id res chain seq x y z
N MET A 1 -17.89 38.27 0.41
CA MET A 1 -18.24 37.88 1.80
C MET A 1 -19.34 36.86 1.67
N GLN A 2 -18.95 35.60 1.47
CA GLN A 2 -18.99 34.55 2.50
C GLN A 2 -20.42 34.22 2.94
N ASP A 3 -20.66 32.90 2.98
CA ASP A 3 -21.77 32.23 3.67
C ASP A 3 -23.10 32.08 2.93
N LYS A 4 -23.08 31.21 1.91
CA LYS A 4 -24.16 30.22 1.73
C LYS A 4 -23.56 28.84 1.42
N LYS A 5 -22.82 28.31 2.39
CA LYS A 5 -22.37 26.90 2.43
C LYS A 5 -22.99 26.15 3.63
N ALA A 6 -24.13 26.63 4.13
CA ALA A 6 -24.82 26.04 5.27
C ALA A 6 -26.24 25.64 4.85
N SER A 7 -26.57 24.37 5.08
CA SER A 7 -27.87 23.71 4.83
C SER A 7 -28.12 23.10 3.44
N GLU A 8 -27.10 22.55 2.79
CA GLU A 8 -27.36 21.43 1.88
C GLU A 8 -27.40 20.15 2.72
N LYS A 9 -28.61 19.62 2.92
CA LYS A 9 -28.82 18.35 3.62
C LYS A 9 -28.02 17.29 2.83
N PRO A 10 -27.11 16.52 3.47
CA PRO A 10 -26.23 15.62 2.75
C PRO A 10 -27.06 14.68 1.88
N ASP A 11 -26.78 14.67 0.58
CA ASP A 11 -27.48 13.84 -0.40
C ASP A 11 -27.50 12.38 0.12
N PRO A 12 -28.68 11.78 0.34
CA PRO A 12 -28.78 10.40 0.79
C PRO A 12 -28.05 9.41 -0.14
N CYS A 13 -27.85 9.76 -1.41
CA CYS A 13 -27.06 8.98 -2.37
C CYS A 13 -25.55 9.01 -2.04
N ASP A 14 -24.99 10.15 -1.61
CA ASP A 14 -23.57 10.27 -1.24
C ASP A 14 -23.24 9.53 0.07
N LYS A 15 -24.18 9.49 1.02
CA LYS A 15 -24.05 8.68 2.25
C LYS A 15 -24.04 7.18 1.95
N GLN A 16 -24.90 6.72 1.04
CA GLN A 16 -24.95 5.32 0.63
C GLN A 16 -23.63 4.89 -0.05
N ASN A 17 -23.10 5.73 -0.94
CA ASN A 17 -21.81 5.49 -1.60
C ASN A 17 -20.65 5.51 -0.60
N SER A 18 -20.66 6.42 0.37
CA SER A 18 -19.63 6.50 1.41
C SER A 18 -19.61 5.26 2.32
N LEU A 19 -20.79 4.77 2.70
CA LEU A 19 -20.92 3.56 3.52
C LEU A 19 -20.42 2.32 2.76
N GLN A 20 -20.75 2.18 1.48
CA GLN A 20 -20.27 1.09 0.63
C GLN A 20 -18.75 1.09 0.46
N VAL A 21 -18.13 2.26 0.33
CA VAL A 21 -16.66 2.39 0.24
C VAL A 21 -16.01 1.95 1.55
N ILE A 22 -16.56 2.35 2.70
CA ILE A 22 -16.03 1.93 4.01
C ILE A 22 -16.12 0.41 4.17
N ILE A 23 -17.27 -0.20 3.84
CA ILE A 23 -17.43 -1.66 3.88
C ILE A 23 -16.40 -2.33 2.96
N THR A 24 -16.23 -1.83 1.74
CA THR A 24 -15.27 -2.38 0.77
C THR A 24 -13.84 -2.28 1.30
N CYS A 25 -13.44 -1.16 1.90
CA CYS A 25 -12.13 -1.01 2.53
C CYS A 25 -11.92 -1.98 3.69
N ILE A 26 -12.93 -2.18 4.56
CA ILE A 26 -12.84 -3.14 5.68
C ILE A 26 -12.72 -4.56 5.15
N CYS A 27 -13.54 -4.94 4.16
CA CYS A 27 -13.48 -6.25 3.53
C CYS A 27 -12.12 -6.49 2.85
N ALA A 28 -11.60 -5.49 2.12
CA ALA A 28 -10.29 -5.56 1.47
C ALA A 28 -9.15 -5.72 2.49
N ALA A 29 -9.15 -4.94 3.57
CA ALA A 29 -8.16 -5.05 4.64
C ALA A 29 -8.23 -6.42 5.33
N GLY A 30 -9.43 -6.93 5.60
CA GLY A 30 -9.65 -8.25 6.19
C GLY A 30 -9.16 -9.38 5.27
N LEU A 31 -9.50 -9.32 3.98
CA LEU A 31 -9.02 -10.27 2.97
C LEU A 31 -7.49 -10.25 2.86
N ARG A 32 -6.89 -9.05 2.83
CA ARG A 32 -5.44 -8.87 2.74
C ARG A 32 -4.73 -9.43 3.97
N TYR A 33 -5.26 -9.15 5.15
CA TYR A 33 -4.75 -9.71 6.41
C TYR A 33 -4.85 -11.24 6.42
N TRP A 34 -6.00 -11.79 6.01
CA TRP A 34 -6.22 -13.24 5.96
C TRP A 34 -5.26 -13.93 4.98
N LEU A 35 -5.04 -13.35 3.80
CA LEU A 35 -4.08 -13.86 2.82
C LEU A 35 -2.65 -13.87 3.36
N MET A 36 -2.26 -12.85 4.12
CA MET A 36 -0.91 -12.76 4.69
C MET A 36 -0.68 -13.72 5.86
N VAL A 37 -1.69 -13.94 6.70
CA VAL A 37 -1.57 -14.90 7.82
C VAL A 37 -1.64 -16.35 7.32
N SER A 38 -2.27 -16.58 6.16
CA SER A 38 -2.42 -17.92 5.61
C SER A 38 -1.13 -18.49 5.03
N ASN A 39 -1.01 -19.82 5.03
CA ASN A 39 0.10 -20.57 4.43
C ASN A 39 0.24 -20.34 2.91
N TYR A 40 -0.75 -19.72 2.26
CA TYR A 40 -0.64 -19.29 0.87
C TYR A 40 0.53 -18.33 0.64
N GLN A 41 0.82 -17.44 1.59
CA GLN A 41 1.94 -16.50 1.44
C GLN A 41 3.28 -17.23 1.27
N SER A 42 3.52 -18.33 2.00
CA SER A 42 4.77 -19.07 1.90
C SER A 42 4.88 -19.83 0.58
N ILE A 43 3.77 -20.41 0.10
CA ILE A 43 3.72 -21.12 -1.18
C ILE A 43 4.05 -20.14 -2.32
N ILE A 44 3.33 -19.01 -2.38
CA ILE A 44 3.48 -18.01 -3.43
C ILE A 44 4.85 -17.34 -3.41
N SER A 45 5.42 -17.09 -2.23
CA SER A 45 6.76 -16.49 -2.12
C SER A 45 7.89 -17.39 -2.63
N ASN A 46 7.67 -18.71 -2.67
CA ASN A 46 8.67 -19.67 -3.14
C ASN A 46 8.59 -19.90 -4.66
N HIS A 47 7.56 -19.40 -5.33
CA HIS A 47 7.45 -19.48 -6.78
C HIS A 47 8.15 -18.29 -7.46
N ILE A 48 9.19 -18.62 -8.24
CA ILE A 48 10.00 -17.67 -9.02
C ILE A 48 9.21 -16.88 -10.07
N GLU A 49 8.04 -17.38 -10.48
CA GLU A 49 7.15 -16.72 -11.46
C GLU A 49 6.40 -15.51 -10.88
N VAL A 50 6.09 -15.55 -9.58
CA VAL A 50 5.33 -14.50 -8.88
C VAL A 50 6.27 -13.60 -8.09
N SER A 51 7.30 -14.19 -7.48
CA SER A 51 8.38 -13.48 -6.81
C SER A 51 9.61 -13.54 -7.69
N THR A 52 9.65 -12.72 -8.74
CA THR A 52 10.89 -12.55 -9.49
C THR A 52 11.97 -12.04 -8.54
N PRO A 53 13.25 -12.37 -8.77
CA PRO A 53 14.34 -11.85 -7.96
C PRO A 53 14.19 -10.34 -7.79
N LEU A 54 13.91 -9.61 -8.88
CA LEU A 54 13.82 -8.15 -8.90
C LEU A 54 12.72 -7.55 -8.00
N ASN A 55 11.53 -8.16 -7.88
CA ASN A 55 10.40 -7.55 -7.16
C ASN A 55 10.12 -8.17 -5.77
N SER A 56 10.97 -9.10 -5.30
CA SER A 56 10.71 -9.79 -4.04
C SER A 56 11.04 -8.94 -2.80
N TRP A 57 10.13 -8.94 -1.81
CA TRP A 57 10.40 -8.38 -0.47
C TRP A 57 11.62 -9.02 0.19
N LYS A 58 11.92 -10.27 -0.18
CA LYS A 58 13.07 -11.03 0.29
C LYS A 58 14.39 -10.30 0.06
N ARG A 59 14.63 -9.71 -1.12
CA ARG A 59 15.84 -8.93 -1.39
C ARG A 59 15.95 -7.68 -0.54
N VAL A 60 14.84 -6.98 -0.30
CA VAL A 60 14.83 -5.80 0.59
C VAL A 60 15.21 -6.23 2.01
N SER A 61 14.64 -7.33 2.51
CA SER A 61 14.97 -7.84 3.84
C SER A 61 16.42 -8.32 3.96
N GLU A 62 16.96 -8.99 2.95
CA GLU A 62 18.36 -9.44 2.91
C GLU A 62 19.32 -8.24 2.80
N GLY A 63 19.00 -7.25 1.97
CA GLY A 63 19.79 -6.02 1.84
C GLY A 63 19.83 -5.20 3.13
N LEU A 64 18.70 -5.07 3.83
CA LEU A 64 18.63 -4.42 5.14
C LEU A 64 19.39 -5.22 6.21
N TYR A 65 19.37 -6.55 6.13
CA TYR A 65 20.15 -7.40 7.02
C TYR A 65 21.65 -7.21 6.81
N LEU A 66 22.14 -7.23 5.56
CA LEU A 66 23.55 -6.95 5.24
C LEU A 66 23.99 -5.57 5.72
N LEU A 67 23.14 -4.55 5.51
CA LEU A 67 23.38 -3.21 6.02
C LEU A 67 23.48 -3.18 7.55
N SER A 68 22.70 -4.01 8.26
CA SER A 68 22.72 -4.08 9.73
C SER A 68 24.02 -4.67 10.28
N ILE A 69 24.67 -5.56 9.53
CA ILE A 69 25.96 -6.15 9.88
C ILE A 69 27.15 -5.40 9.25
N ASN A 70 26.92 -4.19 8.73
CA ASN A 70 27.92 -3.32 8.10
C ASN A 70 28.66 -3.99 6.92
N VAL A 71 27.97 -4.91 6.24
CA VAL A 71 28.42 -5.51 4.99
C VAL A 71 27.78 -4.74 3.85
N ASP A 72 28.57 -4.35 2.85
CA ASP A 72 28.06 -3.61 1.70
C ASP A 72 27.04 -4.47 0.92
N PRO A 73 25.75 -4.06 0.87
CA PRO A 73 24.73 -4.80 0.16
C PRO A 73 24.88 -4.75 -1.37
N TYR A 74 25.74 -3.87 -1.89
CA TYR A 74 25.97 -3.66 -3.33
C TYR A 74 27.20 -4.40 -3.87
N ASN A 75 28.04 -4.96 -3.00
CA ASN A 75 29.27 -5.64 -3.41
C ASN A 75 29.05 -7.02 -4.06
N GLY A 76 27.80 -7.44 -4.25
CA GLY A 76 27.43 -8.67 -4.97
C GLY A 76 26.22 -8.46 -5.88
N ASP A 77 25.85 -9.49 -6.65
CA ASP A 77 24.69 -9.49 -7.56
C ASP A 77 23.33 -9.45 -6.83
N LEU A 78 23.35 -9.26 -5.51
CA LEU A 78 22.16 -9.27 -4.66
C LEU A 78 21.30 -8.03 -4.83
N LEU A 79 21.88 -6.83 -4.99
CA LEU A 79 21.11 -5.58 -5.08
C LEU A 79 21.63 -4.68 -6.20
N HIS A 80 20.74 -4.38 -7.15
CA HIS A 80 20.95 -3.43 -8.25
C HIS A 80 20.03 -2.21 -8.13
N GLU A 81 19.26 -2.13 -7.05
CA GLU A 81 18.32 -1.05 -6.79
C GLU A 81 19.00 0.18 -6.21
N THR A 82 18.47 1.37 -6.48
CA THR A 82 19.09 2.62 -6.01
C THR A 82 19.29 2.65 -4.48
N PRO A 83 20.44 3.14 -3.96
CA PRO A 83 20.69 3.28 -2.52
C PRO A 83 19.63 4.06 -1.75
N LEU A 84 18.99 5.01 -2.42
CA LEU A 84 17.88 5.78 -1.86
C LEU A 84 16.67 4.90 -1.51
N SER A 85 16.38 3.89 -2.34
CA SER A 85 15.30 2.93 -2.12
C SER A 85 15.53 2.12 -0.84
N LEU A 86 16.78 1.65 -0.61
CA LEU A 86 17.12 0.91 0.60
C LEU A 86 16.96 1.76 1.87
N PHE A 87 17.38 3.02 1.82
CA PHE A 87 17.19 3.96 2.93
C PHE A 87 15.71 4.27 3.19
N PHE A 88 14.92 4.41 2.12
CA PHE A 88 13.47 4.59 2.21
C PHE A 88 12.81 3.39 2.90
N TYR A 89 13.09 2.16 2.45
CA TYR A 89 12.55 0.97 3.09
C TYR A 89 13.00 0.85 4.55
N LYS A 90 14.26 1.13 4.87
CA LYS A 90 14.75 1.15 6.25
C LYS A 90 13.91 2.08 7.12
N SER A 91 13.70 3.31 6.66
CA SER A 91 12.92 4.33 7.36
C SER A 91 11.45 3.91 7.50
N LEU A 92 10.90 3.28 6.47
CA LEU A 92 9.53 2.77 6.46
C LEU A 92 9.34 1.61 7.45
N LEU A 93 10.24 0.63 7.49
CA LEU A 93 10.20 -0.44 8.49
C LEU A 93 10.31 0.10 9.92
N GLN A 94 11.15 1.12 10.13
CA GLN A 94 11.27 1.77 11.45
C GLN A 94 9.95 2.45 11.85
N LEU A 95 9.30 3.15 10.92
CA LEU A 95 8.00 3.79 11.16
C LEU A 95 6.93 2.77 11.56
N TYR A 96 6.88 1.63 10.88
CA TYR A 96 5.91 0.56 11.16
C TYR A 96 6.36 -0.42 12.24
N ARG A 97 7.43 -0.13 13.00
CA ARG A 97 7.98 -1.01 14.06
C ARG A 97 8.18 -2.46 13.58
N GLN A 98 8.71 -2.63 12.37
CA GLN A 98 8.93 -3.92 11.71
C GLN A 98 7.66 -4.77 11.50
N GLN A 99 6.46 -4.19 11.67
CA GLN A 99 5.19 -4.88 11.40
C GLN A 99 4.81 -4.76 9.93
N ILE A 100 5.36 -5.68 9.12
CA ILE A 100 5.24 -5.67 7.66
C ILE A 100 3.78 -5.79 7.19
N HIS A 101 2.96 -6.58 7.89
CA HIS A 101 1.54 -6.76 7.55
C HIS A 101 0.76 -5.44 7.56
N TRP A 102 0.92 -4.66 8.63
CA TRP A 102 0.24 -3.38 8.78
C TRP A 102 0.70 -2.38 7.73
N MET A 103 2.00 -2.36 7.41
CA MET A 103 2.55 -1.54 6.34
C MET A 103 1.86 -1.85 5.01
N PHE A 104 1.81 -3.11 4.57
CA PHE A 104 1.20 -3.42 3.29
C PHE A 104 -0.31 -3.13 3.25
N ILE A 105 -1.03 -3.34 4.35
CA ILE A 105 -2.47 -3.04 4.43
C ILE A 105 -2.72 -1.53 4.33
N THR A 106 -1.91 -0.69 5.00
CA THR A 106 -2.09 0.76 4.93
C THR A 106 -1.78 1.32 3.54
N PHE A 107 -0.72 0.83 2.89
CA PHE A 107 -0.41 1.23 1.51
C PHE A 107 -1.50 0.81 0.53
N ASP A 108 -2.02 -0.42 0.64
CA ASP A 108 -3.09 -0.92 -0.22
C ASP A 108 -4.37 -0.07 -0.09
N LEU A 109 -4.77 0.24 1.15
CA LEU A 109 -5.90 1.14 1.43
C LEU A 109 -5.66 2.56 0.93
N ALA A 110 -4.46 3.11 1.14
CA ALA A 110 -4.11 4.45 0.70
C ALA A 110 -4.20 4.56 -0.83
N THR A 111 -3.67 3.57 -1.56
CA THR A 111 -3.79 3.49 -3.02
C THR A 111 -5.26 3.41 -3.44
N GLY A 112 -6.06 2.55 -2.81
CA GLY A 112 -7.49 2.44 -3.10
C GLY A 112 -8.25 3.76 -2.91
N VAL A 113 -8.01 4.47 -1.81
CA VAL A 113 -8.64 5.78 -1.53
C VAL A 113 -8.18 6.84 -2.53
N MET A 114 -6.90 6.84 -2.89
CA MET A 114 -6.35 7.77 -3.88
C MET A 114 -7.02 7.57 -5.25
N LEU A 115 -7.11 6.32 -5.73
CA LEU A 115 -7.80 6.00 -6.97
C LEU A 115 -9.28 6.40 -6.93
N PHE A 116 -9.98 6.10 -5.84
CA PHE A 116 -11.38 6.48 -5.67
C PHE A 116 -11.57 8.01 -5.76
N THR A 117 -10.69 8.76 -5.10
CA THR A 117 -10.73 10.22 -5.10
C THR A 117 -10.47 10.80 -6.50
N ILE A 118 -9.49 10.23 -7.21
CA ILE A 118 -9.16 10.63 -8.58
C ILE A 118 -10.33 10.32 -9.53
N ALA A 119 -10.89 9.12 -9.45
CA ALA A 119 -12.02 8.70 -10.28
C ALA A 119 -13.26 9.57 -10.06
N ARG A 120 -13.59 9.90 -8.79
CA ARG A 120 -14.70 10.81 -8.48
C ARG A 120 -14.47 12.20 -9.06
N LYS A 121 -13.26 12.75 -8.91
CA LYS A 121 -12.92 14.06 -9.50
C LYS A 121 -13.04 14.04 -11.01
N TYR A 122 -12.54 12.99 -11.66
CA TYR A 122 -12.59 12.85 -13.10
C TYR A 122 -14.03 12.78 -13.64
N ILE A 123 -14.91 11.97 -13.02
CA ILE A 123 -16.32 11.87 -13.42
C ILE A 123 -17.04 13.21 -13.22
N ASN A 124 -16.78 13.89 -12.10
CA ASN A 124 -17.43 15.18 -11.82
C ASN A 124 -17.04 16.26 -12.83
N GLU A 125 -15.79 16.27 -13.31
CA GLU A 125 -15.38 17.20 -14.38
C GLU A 125 -16.01 16.81 -15.72
N LEU A 126 -16.09 15.51 -16.05
CA LEU A 126 -16.65 15.04 -17.32
C LEU A 126 -18.15 15.34 -17.51
N TYR A 127 -18.94 15.32 -16.43
CA TYR A 127 -20.39 15.61 -16.47
C TYR A 127 -20.73 17.09 -16.26
N LYS A 128 -19.72 17.95 -16.08
CA LYS A 128 -19.90 19.38 -15.83
C LYS A 128 -19.82 20.22 -17.12
N ASP A 129 -19.35 19.62 -18.21
CA ASP A 129 -19.46 20.12 -19.59
C ASP A 129 -20.79 19.70 -20.22
#